data_AF-A0A3N5R0Z7-F1
#
_entry.id   AF-A0A3N5R0Z7-F1
#
_cell.length_a   1.000
_cell.length_b   1.000
_cell.length_c   1.000
_cell.angle_alpha   90.00
_cell.angle_beta   90.00
_cell.angle_gamma   90.00
#
_symmetry.space_group_name_H-M   'P 1'
#
loop_
_entity.id
_entity.type
_entity.pdbx_description
1 polymer ?
#
loop_
_entity_poly.entity_id
_entity_poly.type
_entity_poly.pdbx_seq_one_letter_code
_entity_poly.pdbx_strand_id
1 'polypeptide(L)'
;MTAKTIHRTFAALACVVVGVAVVWGFALVGSPATERLRKLDERRIREMQAIRSAVRSLCVERSHGQTKLVAAIPETLTELDERVRRGDVVSLALQLNDPQTGTAYGYKRIGESQFEVCAVFALPRDKRREPFWNHAAGEACFRFDILEHSEGLPAPTTPVEPRESN
;
A
#
# COMPACT_ATOMS: atom_id res chain seq x y z
N MET A 1 13.35 10.31 -58.89
CA MET A 1 13.02 9.57 -57.65
C MET A 1 11.97 8.53 -58.03
N THR A 2 12.26 7.23 -57.93
CA THR A 2 11.30 6.20 -58.37
C THR A 2 10.17 6.07 -57.35
N ALA A 3 8.96 5.71 -57.78
CA ALA A 3 7.79 5.55 -56.89
C ALA A 3 8.12 4.67 -55.66
N LYS A 4 8.94 3.63 -55.87
CA LYS A 4 9.43 2.73 -54.81
C LYS A 4 10.23 3.44 -53.72
N THR A 5 11.04 4.46 -54.06
CA THR A 5 11.79 5.26 -53.08
C THR A 5 10.86 6.12 -52.24
N ILE A 6 9.84 6.74 -52.86
CA ILE A 6 8.86 7.60 -52.19
C ILE A 6 8.00 6.79 -51.20
N HIS A 7 7.54 5.60 -51.59
CA HIS A 7 6.79 4.73 -50.68
C HIS A 7 7.64 4.27 -49.47
N ARG A 8 8.93 3.95 -49.68
CA ARG A 8 9.83 3.56 -48.60
C ARG A 8 10.12 4.72 -47.64
N THR A 9 10.35 5.93 -48.15
CA THR A 9 10.58 7.11 -47.30
C THR A 9 9.33 7.47 -46.50
N PHE A 10 8.14 7.38 -47.11
CA PHE A 10 6.88 7.63 -46.42
C PHE A 10 6.63 6.60 -45.31
N ALA A 11 6.79 5.31 -45.60
CA ALA A 11 6.63 4.26 -44.60
C ALA A 11 7.60 4.42 -43.43
N ALA A 12 8.88 4.71 -43.72
CA ALA A 12 9.88 4.97 -42.68
C ALA A 12 9.48 6.18 -41.81
N LEU A 13 9.06 7.29 -42.43
CA LEU A 13 8.63 8.49 -41.71
C LEU A 13 7.40 8.21 -40.85
N ALA A 14 6.40 7.50 -41.39
CA ALA A 14 5.20 7.12 -40.65
C ALA A 14 5.55 6.24 -39.43
N CYS A 15 6.42 5.24 -39.59
CA CYS A 15 6.89 4.41 -38.49
C CYS A 15 7.61 5.21 -37.41
N VAL A 16 8.45 6.18 -37.79
CA VAL A 16 9.14 7.07 -36.85
C VAL A 16 8.13 7.93 -36.09
N VAL A 17 7.17 8.54 -36.78
CA VAL A 17 6.14 9.39 -36.14
C VAL A 17 5.31 8.58 -35.15
N VAL A 18 4.86 7.38 -35.53
CA VAL A 18 4.11 6.49 -34.64
C VAL A 18 4.98 6.07 -33.44
N GLY A 19 6.24 5.71 -33.68
CA GLY A 19 7.18 5.34 -32.61
C GLY A 19 7.37 6.46 -31.60
N VAL A 20 7.58 7.70 -32.06
CA VAL A 20 7.71 8.89 -31.20
C VAL A 20 6.41 9.12 -30.42
N ALA A 21 5.24 9.04 -31.06
CA ALA A 21 3.96 9.22 -30.40
C ALA A 21 3.73 8.19 -29.27
N VAL A 22 4.11 6.92 -29.50
CA VAL A 22 4.00 5.85 -28.50
C VAL A 22 4.94 6.10 -27.31
N VAL A 23 6.21 6.41 -27.57
CA VAL A 23 7.19 6.70 -26.51
C VAL A 23 6.76 7.93 -25.70
N TRP A 24 6.29 8.97 -26.38
CA TRP A 24 5.77 10.18 -25.74
C TRP A 24 4.53 9.89 -24.88
N GLY A 25 3.62 9.05 -25.37
CA GLY A 25 2.46 8.61 -24.59
C GLY A 25 2.86 7.89 -23.30
N PHE A 26 3.84 6.98 -23.36
CA PHE A 26 4.35 6.31 -22.16
C PHE A 26 5.14 7.23 -21.23
N ALA A 27 5.84 8.24 -21.75
CA ALA A 27 6.52 9.23 -20.92
C ALA A 27 5.52 10.06 -20.09
N LEU A 28 4.32 10.34 -20.63
CA LEU A 28 3.27 11.07 -19.94
C LEU A 28 2.50 10.23 -18.91
N VAL A 29 2.12 9.00 -19.26
CA VAL A 29 1.23 8.15 -18.44
C VAL A 29 2.02 7.20 -17.53
N GLY A 30 3.25 6.87 -17.89
CA GLY A 30 4.05 5.82 -17.26
C GLY A 30 4.04 4.51 -18.05
N SER A 31 5.05 3.67 -17.81
CA SER A 31 5.19 2.38 -18.50
C SER A 31 4.26 1.31 -17.90
N PRO A 32 3.87 0.27 -18.68
CA PRO A 32 3.11 -0.86 -18.15
C PRO A 32 3.80 -1.57 -16.98
N ALA A 33 5.14 -1.58 -16.93
CA ALA A 33 5.89 -2.15 -15.83
C ALA A 33 5.73 -1.36 -14.54
N THR A 34 5.82 -0.02 -14.62
CA THR A 34 5.61 0.89 -13.48
C THR A 34 4.20 0.77 -12.91
N GLU A 35 3.19 0.65 -13.79
CA GLU A 35 1.80 0.51 -13.36
C GLU A 35 1.53 -0.82 -12.65
N ARG A 36 2.20 -1.91 -13.06
CA ARG A 36 2.13 -3.18 -12.33
C ARG A 36 2.71 -3.06 -10.91
N LEU A 37 3.82 -2.37 -10.74
CA LEU A 37 4.42 -2.10 -9.42
C LEU A 37 3.50 -1.24 -8.55
N ARG A 38 2.88 -0.20 -9.12
CA ARG A 38 1.91 0.64 -8.41
C ARG A 38 0.72 -0.18 -7.90
N LYS A 39 0.15 -1.05 -8.74
CA LYS A 39 -0.96 -1.93 -8.36
C LYS A 39 -0.57 -2.93 -7.27
N LEU A 40 0.68 -3.41 -7.29
CA LEU A 40 1.22 -4.27 -6.25
C LEU A 40 1.31 -3.52 -4.91
N ASP A 41 1.87 -2.31 -4.90
CA ASP A 41 1.96 -1.47 -3.70
C ASP A 41 0.57 -1.10 -3.14
N GLU A 42 -0.39 -0.79 -4.01
CA GLU A 42 -1.78 -0.58 -3.60
C GLU A 42 -2.43 -1.85 -3.02
N ARG A 43 -2.04 -3.03 -3.51
CA ARG A 43 -2.50 -4.30 -2.94
C ARG A 43 -1.96 -4.50 -1.52
N ARG A 44 -0.68 -4.21 -1.28
CA ARG A 44 -0.07 -4.25 0.07
C ARG A 44 -0.82 -3.36 1.06
N ILE A 45 -1.14 -2.13 0.67
CA ILE A 45 -1.93 -1.20 1.48
C ILE A 45 -3.31 -1.78 1.80
N ARG A 46 -4.02 -2.34 0.82
CA ARG A 46 -5.34 -2.96 1.04
C ARG A 46 -5.26 -4.15 2.00
N GLU A 47 -4.21 -4.95 1.92
CA GLU A 47 -4.01 -6.09 2.80
C GLU A 47 -3.69 -5.64 4.24
N MET A 48 -2.91 -4.58 4.43
CA MET A 48 -2.71 -3.94 5.74
C MET A 48 -4.01 -3.38 6.33
N GLN A 49 -4.85 -2.75 5.50
CA GLN A 49 -6.19 -2.29 5.91
C GLN A 49 -7.08 -3.47 6.34
N ALA A 50 -7.00 -4.60 5.62
CA ALA A 50 -7.73 -5.81 5.98
C ALA A 50 -7.25 -6.37 7.32
N ILE A 51 -5.93 -6.41 7.56
CA ILE A 51 -5.34 -6.79 8.86
C ILE A 51 -5.87 -5.89 9.97
N ARG A 52 -5.84 -4.57 9.79
CA ARG A 52 -6.37 -3.61 10.76
C ARG A 52 -7.86 -3.83 11.04
N SER A 53 -8.63 -4.03 9.98
CA SER A 53 -10.07 -4.28 10.09
C SER A 53 -10.34 -5.56 10.90
N ALA A 54 -9.61 -6.64 10.62
CA ALA A 54 -9.75 -7.90 11.33
C ALA A 54 -9.36 -7.81 12.80
N VAL A 55 -8.24 -7.14 13.13
CA VAL A 55 -7.86 -6.90 14.53
C VAL A 55 -8.95 -6.09 15.24
N ARG A 56 -9.45 -5.03 14.60
CA ARG A 56 -10.50 -4.18 15.17
C ARG A 56 -11.79 -4.97 15.40
N SER A 57 -12.25 -5.76 14.43
CA SER A 57 -13.50 -6.52 14.56
C SER A 57 -13.43 -7.58 15.64
N LEU A 58 -12.26 -8.16 15.90
CA LEU A 58 -12.06 -9.18 16.94
C LEU A 58 -11.88 -8.60 18.34
N CYS A 59 -11.35 -7.37 18.45
CA CYS A 59 -10.88 -6.84 19.74
C CYS A 59 -11.70 -5.67 20.25
N VAL A 60 -12.51 -5.04 19.40
CA VAL A 60 -13.25 -3.83 19.73
C VAL A 60 -14.74 -4.08 19.65
N GLU A 61 -15.43 -3.76 20.74
CA GLU A 61 -16.88 -3.68 20.78
C GLU A 61 -17.31 -2.21 20.80
N ARG A 62 -18.35 -1.89 20.01
CA ARG A 62 -19.00 -0.58 20.05
C ARG A 62 -20.35 -0.72 20.72
N SER A 63 -20.49 -0.09 21.89
CA SER A 63 -21.74 -0.09 22.65
C SER A 63 -22.01 1.31 23.21
N HIS A 64 -23.25 1.77 23.13
CA HIS A 64 -23.69 3.08 23.65
C HIS A 64 -22.80 4.29 23.25
N GLY A 65 -22.28 4.30 22.01
CA GLY A 65 -21.39 5.37 21.54
C GLY A 65 -19.96 5.32 22.09
N GLN A 66 -19.63 4.31 22.90
CA GLN A 66 -18.29 4.05 23.42
C GLN A 66 -17.63 2.94 22.63
N THR A 67 -16.34 3.11 22.34
CA THR A 67 -15.49 2.10 21.72
C THR A 67 -14.60 1.51 22.79
N LYS A 68 -14.75 0.22 23.09
CA LYS A 68 -14.01 -0.44 24.18
C LYS A 68 -13.23 -1.63 23.65
N LEU A 69 -12.03 -1.82 24.19
CA LEU A 69 -11.25 -3.02 23.99
C LEU A 69 -11.86 -4.16 24.84
N VAL A 70 -12.36 -5.20 24.16
CA VAL A 70 -12.99 -6.37 24.79
C VAL A 70 -12.12 -7.62 24.75
N ALA A 71 -11.10 -7.62 23.89
CA ALA A 71 -10.08 -8.66 23.84
C ALA A 71 -8.71 -8.04 23.55
N ALA A 72 -7.65 -8.71 24.00
CA ALA A 72 -6.28 -8.32 23.66
C ALA A 72 -6.03 -8.44 22.14
N ILE A 73 -5.22 -7.53 21.61
CA ILE A 73 -4.71 -7.61 20.23
C ILE A 73 -3.81 -8.85 20.10
N PRO A 74 -3.86 -9.58 18.97
CA PRO A 74 -2.97 -10.72 18.74
C PRO A 74 -1.49 -10.35 18.86
N GLU A 75 -0.66 -11.28 19.35
CA GLU A 75 0.79 -11.10 19.39
C GLU A 75 1.44 -11.32 18.02
N THR A 76 0.80 -12.11 17.16
CA THR A 76 1.32 -12.49 15.85
C THR A 76 0.24 -12.53 14.77
N LEU A 77 0.65 -12.45 13.50
CA LEU A 77 -0.26 -12.64 12.36
C LEU A 77 -0.85 -14.06 12.33
N THR A 78 -0.11 -15.07 12.79
CA THR A 78 -0.60 -16.45 12.87
C THR A 78 -1.73 -16.55 13.90
N GLU A 79 -1.57 -15.93 15.07
CA GLU A 79 -2.64 -15.88 16.08
C GLU A 79 -3.87 -15.12 15.55
N LEU A 80 -3.66 -14.01 14.81
CA LEU A 80 -4.74 -13.30 14.14
C LEU A 80 -5.51 -14.22 13.17
N ASP A 81 -4.80 -14.95 12.30
CA ASP A 81 -5.42 -15.88 11.35
C ASP A 81 -6.23 -16.98 12.06
N GLU A 82 -5.65 -17.59 13.09
CA GLU A 82 -6.33 -18.63 13.88
C GLU A 82 -7.56 -18.10 14.59
N ARG A 83 -7.54 -16.86 15.10
CA ARG A 83 -8.70 -16.23 15.74
C ARG A 83 -9.80 -15.92 14.74
N VAL A 84 -9.44 -15.39 13.57
CA VAL A 84 -10.39 -15.15 12.46
C VAL A 84 -11.03 -16.46 12.00
N ARG A 85 -10.25 -17.54 11.87
CA ARG A 85 -10.78 -18.87 11.50
C ARG A 85 -11.68 -19.50 12.56
N ARG A 86 -11.46 -19.17 13.85
CA ARG A 86 -12.21 -19.73 14.98
C ARG A 86 -13.52 -19.01 15.30
N GLY A 87 -13.76 -17.76 14.86
CA GLY A 87 -14.97 -17.01 15.27
C GLY A 87 -15.45 -15.89 14.33
N ASP A 88 -16.75 -15.94 13.99
CA ASP A 88 -17.77 -14.87 13.86
C ASP A 88 -17.52 -13.58 13.07
N VAL A 89 -16.56 -13.54 12.15
CA VAL A 89 -16.47 -12.46 11.15
C VAL A 89 -16.56 -13.07 9.76
N VAL A 90 -17.41 -12.51 8.88
CA VAL A 90 -17.60 -13.00 7.50
C VAL A 90 -16.25 -13.25 6.86
N SER A 91 -16.02 -14.54 6.57
CA SER A 91 -14.81 -15.15 6.03
C SER A 91 -14.28 -14.37 4.84
N LEU A 92 -13.32 -13.48 5.10
CA LEU A 92 -12.39 -13.01 4.08
C LEU A 92 -11.04 -13.60 4.45
N ALA A 93 -10.56 -14.54 3.64
CA ALA A 93 -9.24 -15.13 3.81
C ALA A 93 -8.20 -14.01 3.86
N LEU A 94 -7.62 -13.77 5.04
CA LEU A 94 -6.61 -12.74 5.22
C LEU A 94 -5.40 -13.09 4.36
N GLN A 95 -4.99 -12.14 3.52
CA GLN A 95 -3.73 -12.22 2.80
C GLN A 95 -2.65 -11.65 3.72
N LEU A 96 -1.98 -12.55 4.43
CA LEU A 96 -0.96 -12.20 5.43
C LEU A 96 0.46 -12.16 4.85
N ASN A 97 0.60 -12.61 3.61
CA ASN A 97 1.88 -12.71 2.92
C ASN A 97 1.91 -11.72 1.76
N ASP A 98 3.08 -11.10 1.58
CA ASP A 98 3.35 -10.22 0.48
C ASP A 98 3.16 -10.96 -0.87
N PRO A 99 2.34 -10.43 -1.79
CA PRO A 99 1.95 -11.15 -3.00
C PRO A 99 3.07 -11.32 -4.04
N GLN A 100 4.20 -10.62 -3.89
CA GLN A 100 5.35 -10.76 -4.78
C GLN A 100 6.40 -11.72 -4.19
N THR A 101 6.66 -11.64 -2.89
CA THR A 101 7.74 -12.39 -2.23
C THR A 101 7.26 -13.66 -1.54
N GLY A 102 5.97 -13.75 -1.19
CA GLY A 102 5.40 -14.84 -0.40
C GLY A 102 5.75 -14.79 1.09
N THR A 103 6.55 -13.81 1.52
CA THR A 103 6.94 -13.61 2.91
C THR A 103 5.80 -12.97 3.70
N ALA A 104 5.59 -13.39 4.96
CA ALA A 104 4.62 -12.75 5.84
C ALA A 104 4.92 -11.25 6.02
N TYR A 105 3.88 -10.43 6.14
CA TYR A 105 4.04 -9.03 6.52
C TYR A 105 4.71 -8.92 7.89
N GLY A 106 5.52 -7.88 8.07
CA GLY A 106 6.04 -7.54 9.39
C GLY A 106 4.87 -7.15 10.29
N TYR A 107 4.80 -7.70 11.49
CA TYR A 107 3.75 -7.39 12.46
C TYR A 107 4.35 -7.29 13.84
N LYS A 108 3.98 -6.25 14.57
CA LYS A 108 4.43 -6.07 15.94
C LYS A 108 3.35 -5.37 16.76
N ARG A 109 2.95 -6.00 17.87
CA ARG A 109 2.18 -5.34 18.92
C ARG A 109 3.08 -4.33 19.63
N ILE A 110 2.65 -3.08 19.70
CA ILE A 110 3.43 -1.97 20.30
C ILE A 110 2.72 -1.31 21.49
N GLY A 111 1.49 -1.73 21.80
CA GLY A 111 0.72 -1.27 22.96
C GLY A 111 -0.49 -2.16 23.24
N GLU A 112 -1.41 -1.68 24.07
CA GLU A 112 -2.67 -2.39 24.38
C GLU A 112 -3.68 -2.36 23.23
N SER A 113 -3.85 -1.19 22.60
CA SER A 113 -4.70 -0.97 21.42
C SER A 113 -3.91 -0.73 20.14
N GLN A 114 -2.58 -0.86 20.19
CA GLN A 114 -1.67 -0.41 19.15
C GLN A 114 -0.79 -1.52 18.59
N PHE A 115 -0.66 -1.56 17.27
CA PHE A 115 0.23 -2.46 16.55
C PHE A 115 0.75 -1.78 15.28
N GLU A 116 1.82 -2.32 14.71
CA GLU A 116 2.37 -1.89 13.43
C GLU A 116 2.43 -3.03 12.42
N VAL A 117 2.24 -2.69 11.14
CA VAL A 117 2.36 -3.61 10.01
C VAL A 117 3.34 -3.04 9.00
N CYS A 118 4.30 -3.85 8.56
CA CYS A 118 5.39 -3.44 7.67
C CYS A 118 5.40 -4.24 6.36
N ALA A 119 5.77 -3.58 5.28
CA ALA A 119 6.05 -4.20 3.98
C ALA A 119 7.16 -3.45 3.24
N VAL A 120 7.64 -4.04 2.15
CA VAL A 120 8.63 -3.42 1.26
C VAL A 120 7.95 -2.94 0.00
N PHE A 121 7.84 -1.63 -0.20
CA PHE A 121 7.18 -0.99 -1.34
C PHE A 121 8.14 -0.78 -2.52
N ALA A 122 7.64 -0.95 -3.74
CA ALA A 122 8.45 -0.80 -4.95
C ALA A 122 8.61 0.66 -5.37
N LEU A 123 7.58 1.48 -5.16
CA LEU A 123 7.52 2.87 -5.60
C LEU A 123 7.26 3.81 -4.40
N PRO A 124 7.75 5.06 -4.47
CA PRO A 124 7.34 6.07 -3.50
C PRO A 124 5.88 6.45 -3.71
N ARG A 125 5.20 6.78 -2.61
CA ARG A 125 3.84 7.27 -2.57
C ARG A 125 3.79 8.62 -1.87
N ASP A 126 3.30 9.62 -2.60
CA ASP A 126 2.97 10.93 -2.05
C ASP A 126 1.60 11.40 -2.59
N LYS A 127 0.54 11.14 -1.83
CA LYS A 127 -0.84 11.51 -2.15
C LYS A 127 -1.39 12.46 -1.07
N ARG A 128 -1.71 13.69 -1.48
CA ARG A 128 -2.29 14.72 -0.59
C ARG A 128 -3.59 14.31 0.12
N ARG A 129 -4.42 13.46 -0.52
CA ARG A 129 -5.72 13.03 0.03
C ARG A 129 -5.61 11.86 1.01
N GLU A 130 -4.52 11.11 0.97
CA GLU A 130 -4.31 9.90 1.76
C GLU A 130 -2.88 9.90 2.36
N PRO A 131 -2.50 10.96 3.11
CA PRO A 131 -1.13 11.16 3.55
C PRO A 131 -0.66 10.09 4.54
N PHE A 132 -1.58 9.42 5.23
CA PHE A 132 -1.27 8.29 6.11
C PHE A 132 -0.49 7.18 5.39
N TRP A 133 -0.83 6.93 4.12
CA TRP A 133 -0.20 5.90 3.29
C TRP A 133 1.00 6.43 2.50
N ASN A 134 1.50 7.63 2.80
CA ASN A 134 2.71 8.12 2.13
C ASN A 134 3.94 7.41 2.67
N HIS A 135 4.82 7.01 1.76
CA HIS A 135 6.06 6.31 2.07
C HIS A 135 7.08 6.50 0.95
N ALA A 136 8.37 6.35 1.27
CA ALA A 136 9.40 6.19 0.25
C ALA A 136 9.32 4.79 -0.39
N ALA A 137 10.06 4.56 -1.46
CA ALA A 137 10.32 3.19 -1.90
C ALA A 137 11.19 2.47 -0.85
N GLY A 138 10.98 1.16 -0.69
CA GLY A 138 11.64 0.34 0.33
C GLY A 138 10.72 -0.02 1.50
N GLU A 139 11.32 -0.39 2.62
CA GLU A 139 10.59 -0.80 3.82
C GLU A 139 9.83 0.37 4.44
N ALA A 140 8.54 0.15 4.72
CA ALA A 140 7.71 1.11 5.45
C ALA A 140 6.74 0.39 6.38
N CYS A 141 6.52 0.97 7.55
CA CYS A 141 5.64 0.47 8.60
C CYS A 141 4.51 1.47 8.90
N PHE A 142 3.30 0.96 9.03
CA PHE A 142 2.12 1.74 9.39
C PHE A 142 1.64 1.32 10.78
N ARG A 143 1.44 2.33 11.63
CA ARG A 143 0.96 2.15 13.01
C ARG A 143 -0.54 2.34 13.05
N PHE A 144 -1.21 1.44 13.75
CA PHE A 144 -2.65 1.46 13.91
C PHE A 144 -3.00 1.48 15.39
N ASP A 145 -3.88 2.40 15.78
CA ASP A 145 -4.64 2.33 17.01
C ASP A 145 -6.09 1.94 16.66
N ILE A 146 -6.60 0.88 17.29
CA ILE A 146 -7.95 0.36 16.99
C ILE A 146 -9.07 1.05 17.79
N LEU A 147 -8.70 1.81 18.83
CA LEU A 147 -9.63 2.61 19.62
C LEU A 147 -9.78 4.02 19.06
N GLU A 148 -8.73 4.56 18.42
CA GLU A 148 -8.79 5.87 17.80
C GLU A 148 -9.61 5.87 16.49
N HIS A 149 -10.37 6.94 16.25
CA HIS A 149 -11.13 7.13 15.00
C HIS A 149 -10.33 7.86 13.93
N SER A 150 -9.26 8.57 14.28
CA SER A 150 -8.33 9.12 13.31
C SER A 150 -7.50 7.95 12.75
N GLU A 151 -7.34 7.89 11.43
CA GLU A 151 -6.30 7.02 10.88
C GLU A 151 -4.98 7.60 11.41
N GLY A 152 -4.30 6.83 12.26
CA GLY A 152 -3.21 7.29 13.12
C GLY A 152 -2.22 8.17 12.38
N LEU A 153 -1.56 9.08 13.09
CA LEU A 153 -0.49 9.89 12.50
C LEU A 153 0.50 8.95 11.77
N PRO A 154 0.94 9.25 10.53
CA PRO A 154 2.01 8.47 9.91
C PRO A 154 3.16 8.38 10.91
N ALA A 155 3.75 7.19 11.06
CA ALA A 155 4.86 6.99 11.98
C ALA A 155 5.90 8.09 11.71
N PRO A 156 6.47 8.74 12.74
CA PRO A 156 7.45 9.79 12.52
C PRO A 156 8.63 9.21 11.74
N THR A 157 8.68 9.52 10.44
CA THR A 157 9.86 9.36 9.62
C THR A 157 10.84 10.43 10.10
N THR A 158 11.64 10.10 11.11
CA THR A 158 12.69 11.02 11.57
C THR A 158 13.92 10.91 10.66
N PRO A 159 14.74 11.99 10.57
CA PRO A 159 14.64 13.25 11.30
C PRO A 159 14.09 14.42 10.47
N VAL A 160 13.23 15.22 11.10
CA VAL A 160 12.97 16.60 10.69
C VAL A 160 14.30 17.35 10.74
N GLU A 161 14.78 17.79 9.57
CA GLU A 161 15.90 18.70 9.45
C GLU A 161 15.53 20.03 10.15
N PRO A 162 16.43 20.64 10.95
CA PRO A 162 16.11 21.87 11.66
C PRO A 162 15.72 22.96 10.66
N ARG A 163 14.55 23.59 10.85
CA ARG A 163 14.26 24.87 10.20
C ARG A 163 15.30 25.87 10.69
N GLU A 164 16.26 26.21 9.84
CA GLU A 164 17.03 27.45 10.01
C GLU A 164 16.05 28.62 10.00
N SER A 165 16.01 29.33 11.13
CA SER A 165 15.34 30.61 11.28
C SER A 165 16.11 31.66 10.48
N ASN A 166 15.43 32.28 9.51
CA ASN A 166 15.76 33.61 9.00
C ASN A 166 14.48 34.45 8.99
#